data_AF-A0A6A3MWX7-F1
#
_entry.id   AF-A0A6A3MWX7-F1
#
_cell.length_a   1.000
_cell.length_b   1.000
_cell.length_c   1.000
_cell.angle_alpha   90.00
_cell.angle_beta   90.00
_cell.angle_gamma   90.00
#
_symmetry.space_group_name_H-M   'P 1'
#
loop_
_entity.id
_entity.type
_entity.pdbx_description
1 polymer ?
#
loop_
_entity_poly.entity_id
_entity_poly.type
_entity_poly.pdbx_seq_one_letter_code
_entity_poly.pdbx_strand_id
1 'polypeptide(L)'
;MAKRVVELQLSADRVFNMDETAFMPEGTSRRVLALKGSTNVWSKETQANFHMPVVAAVNAAGVAIPPLIILPGKRIYKRDKTAITIKGA
;
A
#
# COMPACT_ATOMS: atom_id res chain seq x y z
N MET A 1 -10.33 -11.30 20.42
CA MET A 1 -10.82 -11.72 19.09
C MET A 1 -11.49 -13.10 19.14
N ALA A 2 -10.79 -14.17 19.53
CA ALA A 2 -11.33 -15.53 19.53
C ALA A 2 -12.71 -15.70 20.21
N LYS A 3 -12.90 -15.12 21.40
CA LYS A 3 -14.18 -15.17 22.13
C LYS A 3 -15.38 -14.66 21.30
N ARG A 4 -15.21 -13.53 20.60
CA ARG A 4 -16.27 -12.90 19.81
C ARG A 4 -16.59 -13.66 18.52
N VAL A 5 -15.58 -14.28 17.90
CA VAL A 5 -15.75 -15.12 16.70
C VAL A 5 -16.60 -16.34 17.02
N VAL A 6 -16.36 -16.96 18.18
CA VAL A 6 -17.11 -18.13 18.66
C VAL A 6 -18.53 -17.76 19.06
N GLU A 7 -18.72 -16.67 19.82
CA GLU A 7 -20.04 -16.19 20.26
C GLU A 7 -20.95 -15.78 19.10
N LEU A 8 -20.38 -15.16 18.06
CA LEU A 8 -21.12 -14.65 16.90
C LEU A 8 -21.15 -15.65 15.73
N GLN A 9 -20.58 -16.85 15.89
CA GLN A 9 -20.48 -17.87 14.84
C GLN A 9 -19.95 -17.27 13.51
N LEU A 10 -18.93 -16.42 13.60
CA LEU A 10 -18.40 -15.74 12.41
C LEU A 10 -17.72 -16.75 11.49
N SER A 11 -18.20 -16.81 10.26
CA SER A 11 -17.61 -17.59 9.18
C SER A 11 -16.29 -16.97 8.70
N ALA A 12 -15.45 -17.79 8.07
CA ALA A 12 -14.10 -17.39 7.64
C ALA A 12 -14.11 -16.21 6.64
N ASP A 13 -15.19 -16.03 5.88
CA ASP A 13 -15.39 -14.91 4.96
C ASP A 13 -15.60 -13.56 5.66
N ARG A 14 -15.93 -13.56 6.97
CA ARG A 14 -16.27 -12.36 7.75
C ARG A 14 -15.15 -11.88 8.68
N VAL A 15 -14.09 -12.65 8.83
CA VAL A 15 -12.95 -12.30 9.70
C VAL A 15 -11.80 -11.84 8.83
N PHE A 16 -11.47 -10.56 8.91
CA PHE A 16 -10.36 -9.94 8.17
C PHE A 16 -9.20 -9.64 9.11
N ASN A 17 -7.97 -9.99 8.67
CA ASN A 17 -6.76 -9.39 9.19
C ASN A 17 -6.39 -8.20 8.29
N MET A 18 -6.08 -7.06 8.90
CA MET A 18 -5.68 -5.84 8.21
C MET A 18 -4.37 -5.39 8.84
N ASP A 19 -3.37 -5.12 8.01
CA ASP A 19 -2.09 -4.61 8.48
C ASP A 19 -1.53 -3.56 7.53
N GLU A 20 -0.74 -2.66 8.09
CA GLU A 20 -0.05 -1.61 7.37
C GLU A 20 1.42 -2.02 7.18
N THR A 21 1.88 -1.96 5.94
CA THR A 21 3.30 -2.11 5.62
C THR A 21 3.75 -0.93 4.76
N ALA A 22 5.05 -0.73 4.68
CA ALA A 22 5.63 0.37 3.93
C ALA A 22 6.56 -0.16 2.85
N PHE A 23 6.47 0.40 1.65
CA PHE A 23 7.47 0.17 0.62
C PHE A 23 8.12 1.47 0.19
N MET A 24 9.39 1.38 -0.19
CA MET A 24 10.10 2.46 -0.85
C MET A 24 10.07 2.16 -2.35
N PRO A 25 9.68 3.11 -3.21
CA PRO A 25 9.90 2.95 -4.64
C PRO A 25 11.40 2.80 -4.86
N GLU A 26 11.84 1.66 -5.39
CA GLU A 26 13.21 1.54 -5.87
C GLU A 26 13.38 2.53 -7.03
N GLY A 27 14.20 3.54 -6.81
CA GLY A 27 14.47 4.58 -7.79
C GLY A 27 15.41 4.11 -8.89
N THR A 28 15.24 2.90 -9.44
CA THR A 28 16.19 2.36 -10.42
C THR A 28 16.24 3.23 -11.68
N SER A 29 17.28 4.05 -11.77
CA SER A 29 17.50 4.87 -12.95
C SER A 29 18.03 4.00 -14.09
N ARG A 30 17.15 3.61 -15.02
CA ARG A 30 17.53 2.82 -16.22
C ARG A 30 18.41 3.59 -17.22
N ARG A 31 18.54 4.91 -17.08
CA ARG A 31 19.28 5.77 -18.00
C ARG A 31 20.06 6.82 -17.23
N VAL A 32 21.37 6.84 -17.43
CA VAL A 32 22.27 7.83 -16.84
C VAL A 32 22.56 8.91 -17.87
N LEU A 33 22.38 10.16 -17.50
CA LEU A 33 22.69 11.29 -18.37
C LEU A 33 24.11 11.76 -18.06
N ALA A 34 25.03 11.61 -19.02
CA ALA A 34 26.42 12.01 -18.87
C ALA A 34 26.84 12.90 -20.05
N LEU A 35 27.76 13.83 -19.78
CA LEU A 35 28.40 14.61 -20.84
C LEU A 35 29.31 13.72 -21.67
N LYS A 36 29.32 13.92 -22.99
CA LYS A 36 30.17 13.17 -23.92
C LYS A 36 31.65 13.40 -23.55
N GLY A 37 32.37 12.33 -23.25
CA GLY A 37 33.77 12.38 -22.78
C GLY A 37 33.94 12.41 -21.25
N SER A 38 32.85 12.31 -20.47
CA SER A 38 32.95 12.18 -19.02
C SER A 38 33.63 10.86 -18.63
N THR A 39 34.64 10.95 -17.77
CA THR A 39 35.30 9.79 -17.15
C THR A 39 34.43 9.14 -16.07
N ASN A 40 33.48 9.88 -15.49
CA ASN A 40 32.56 9.38 -14.48
C ASN A 40 31.11 9.46 -14.97
N VAL A 41 30.42 8.32 -14.95
CA VAL A 41 29.00 8.18 -15.25
C VAL A 41 28.31 7.73 -13.97
N TRP A 42 27.45 8.56 -13.39
CA TRP A 42 26.76 8.28 -12.13
C TRP A 42 25.29 8.66 -12.23
N SER A 43 24.41 7.82 -11.67
CA SER A 43 22.97 8.09 -11.55
C SER A 43 22.68 8.76 -10.22
N LYS A 44 21.95 9.88 -10.24
CA LYS A 44 21.30 10.39 -9.03
C LYS A 44 19.95 9.69 -8.89
N GLU A 45 19.82 8.81 -7.91
CA GLU A 45 18.50 8.36 -7.50
C GLU A 45 17.94 9.37 -6.51
N THR A 46 16.78 9.96 -6.82
CA THR A 46 16.03 10.72 -5.83
C THR A 46 15.42 9.70 -4.88
N GLN A 47 16.09 9.43 -3.76
CA GLN A 47 15.44 8.71 -2.67
C GLN A 47 14.17 9.46 -2.30
N ALA A 48 13.04 8.77 -2.28
CA ALA A 48 11.82 9.34 -1.76
C ALA A 48 12.05 9.67 -0.28
N ASN A 49 11.86 10.93 0.12
CA ASN A 49 11.96 11.36 1.52
C ASN A 49 10.82 10.81 2.41
N PHE A 50 9.98 9.93 1.87
CA PHE A 50 8.88 9.31 2.57
C PHE A 50 8.76 7.84 2.19
N HIS A 51 8.46 7.01 3.19
CA HIS A 51 7.96 5.67 2.96
C HIS A 51 6.53 5.76 2.43
N MET A 52 6.16 4.93 1.45
CA MET A 52 4.78 4.88 0.97
C MET A 52 4.01 3.77 1.72
N PRO A 53 3.18 4.12 2.71
CA PRO A 53 2.38 3.15 3.42
C PRO A 53 1.33 2.54 2.50
N VAL A 54 1.21 1.22 2.59
CA VAL A 54 0.19 0.41 1.96
C VAL A 54 -0.53 -0.40 3.01
N VAL A 55 -1.86 -0.39 2.94
CA VAL A 55 -2.69 -1.22 3.80
C VAL A 55 -3.23 -2.38 2.96
N ALA A 56 -3.04 -3.59 3.46
CA ALA A 56 -3.61 -4.80 2.90
C ALA A 56 -4.55 -5.45 3.92
N ALA A 57 -5.62 -6.07 3.43
CA ALA A 57 -6.50 -6.88 4.24
C ALA A 57 -6.80 -8.20 3.55
N VAL A 58 -6.82 -9.29 4.32
CA VAL A 58 -7.13 -10.64 3.84
C VAL A 58 -8.06 -11.30 4.83
N ASN A 59 -9.12 -11.94 4.35
CA ASN A 59 -9.99 -12.71 5.24
C ASN A 59 -9.43 -14.10 5.55
N ALA A 60 -9.98 -14.74 6.57
CA ALA A 60 -9.60 -16.10 6.96
C ALA A 60 -9.94 -17.15 5.89
N ALA A 61 -10.77 -16.81 4.89
CA ALA A 61 -11.04 -17.62 3.70
C ALA A 61 -10.02 -17.41 2.55
N GLY A 62 -9.03 -16.54 2.70
CA GLY A 62 -7.97 -16.28 1.71
C GLY A 62 -8.32 -15.25 0.63
N VAL A 63 -9.46 -14.56 0.74
CA VAL A 63 -9.82 -13.46 -0.17
C VAL A 63 -9.09 -12.20 0.24
N ALA A 64 -8.30 -11.65 -0.68
CA ALA A 64 -7.58 -10.40 -0.50
C ALA A 64 -8.42 -9.21 -0.96
N ILE A 65 -8.45 -8.17 -0.12
CA ILE A 65 -8.99 -6.85 -0.44
C ILE A 65 -7.91 -6.09 -1.24
N PRO A 66 -8.27 -5.41 -2.35
CA PRO A 66 -7.34 -4.56 -3.08
C PRO A 66 -6.59 -3.59 -2.15
N PRO A 67 -5.24 -3.54 -2.23
CA PRO A 67 -4.44 -2.75 -1.31
C PRO A 67 -4.68 -1.24 -1.51
N LEU A 68 -4.64 -0.50 -0.40
CA LEU A 68 -4.83 0.94 -0.38
C LEU A 68 -3.49 1.64 -0.11
N ILE A 69 -3.10 2.57 -1.00
CA ILE A 69 -1.92 3.40 -0.82
C ILE A 69 -2.31 4.67 -0.07
N ILE A 70 -1.61 4.95 1.02
CA ILE A 70 -1.78 6.19 1.78
C ILE A 70 -0.71 7.18 1.33
N LEU A 71 -1.12 8.23 0.63
CA LEU A 71 -0.21 9.27 0.16
C LEU A 71 -0.02 10.36 1.23
N PRO A 72 1.23 10.68 1.62
CA PRO A 72 1.48 11.76 2.57
C PRO A 72 1.02 13.11 2.00
N GLY A 73 0.43 13.96 2.85
CA GLY A 73 -0.03 15.29 2.49
C GLY A 73 -1.35 15.36 1.72
N LYS A 74 -1.98 14.22 1.39
CA LYS A 74 -3.32 14.18 0.81
C LYS A 74 -4.36 13.86 1.88
N ARG A 75 -5.25 14.81 2.14
CA ARG A 75 -6.42 14.60 3.02
C ARG A 75 -7.52 13.91 2.22
N ILE A 76 -8.00 12.76 2.68
CA ILE A 76 -9.17 12.10 2.12
C ILE A 76 -10.42 12.83 2.64
N TYR A 77 -11.23 13.40 1.74
CA TYR A 77 -12.47 14.05 2.14
C TYR A 77 -13.61 13.04 2.27
N LYS A 78 -14.60 13.33 3.12
CA LYS A 78 -15.77 12.44 3.33
C LYS A 78 -16.48 12.09 2.02
N ARG A 79 -16.52 13.00 1.06
CA ARG A 79 -17.12 12.79 -0.27
C ARG A 79 -16.38 11.74 -1.12
N ASP A 80 -15.08 11.56 -0.88
CA ASP A 80 -14.23 10.65 -1.64
C ASP A 80 -14.26 9.23 -1.04
N LYS A 81 -14.87 9.04 0.15
CA LYS A 81 -14.95 7.74 0.83
C LYS A 81 -15.64 6.66 0.00
N THR A 82 -16.63 7.02 -0.80
CA THR A 82 -17.38 6.08 -1.64
C THR A 82 -16.52 5.52 -2.79
N ALA A 83 -15.52 6.28 -3.26
CA ALA A 83 -14.61 5.83 -4.31
C ALA A 83 -13.54 4.84 -3.81
N ILE A 84 -13.34 4.78 -2.50
CA ILE A 84 -12.38 3.88 -1.80
C ILE A 84 -13.10 2.80 -1.00
N THR A 85 -14.42 2.65 -1.20
CA THR A 85 -15.21 1.57 -0.60
C THR A 85 -15.40 0.46 -1.64
N ILE A 86 -15.25 -0.79 -1.22
CA ILE A 86 -15.53 -1.95 -2.08
C ILE A 86 -17.04 -2.20 -2.06
N LYS A 87 -17.67 -2.24 -3.24
CA LYS A 87 -19.10 -2.58 -3.34
C LYS A 87 -19.33 -3.98 -2.76
N GLY A 88 -20.14 -4.06 -1.70
CA GLY A 88 -20.52 -5.32 -1.06
C GLY A 88 -19.69 -5.72 0.17
N ALA A 89 -18.80 -4.84 0.65
CA ALA A 89 -18.18 -4.96 1.97
C ALA A 89 -19.08 -4.40 3.09
#